data_AF-A0A370DY48-F1
#
_entry.id   AF-A0A370DY48-F1
#
_cell.length_a   1.000
_cell.length_b   1.000
_cell.length_c   1.000
_cell.angle_alpha   90.00
_cell.angle_beta   90.00
_cell.angle_gamma   90.00
#
_symmetry.space_group_name_H-M   'P 1'
#
loop_
_entity.id
_entity.type
_entity.pdbx_description
1 polymer ?
#
loop_
_entity_poly.entity_id
_entity_poly.type
_entity_poly.pdbx_seq_one_letter_code
_entity_poly.pdbx_strand_id
1 'polypeptide(L)'
;MLSHLFSRELLRNSEYQSAWVRLAIWGFSVGYIGLGAWTDYYVVDVGQYYLFFGFFILVFLGLLVSIYYVPEMPARRYVTVVSDIVAGSLAIFLTNEAISPFYLLYIWIFVSYGTRYGKRLLKVASILSVFVYNVVLIALDEWQQHTFEAFFFLLLLVVLPMYQYSLLRKLHEARQEAEQANKARGDFLATMTHELRTPLIGVIGMSRLMQSTRLDSEQR
;
A
#
# COMPACT_ATOMS: atom_id res chain seq x y z
N MET A 1 -19.40 22.94 -4.78
CA MET A 1 -18.09 22.49 -5.33
C MET A 1 -17.20 21.79 -4.29
N LEU A 2 -17.30 22.11 -2.99
CA LEU A 2 -16.56 21.41 -1.91
C LEU A 2 -17.17 20.06 -1.46
N SER A 3 -18.41 19.74 -1.85
CA SER A 3 -19.12 18.52 -1.42
C SER A 3 -18.63 17.22 -2.08
N HIS A 4 -17.97 17.29 -3.23
CA HIS A 4 -17.41 16.10 -3.90
C HIS A 4 -16.01 15.71 -3.42
N LEU A 5 -15.25 16.66 -2.84
CA LEU A 5 -13.91 16.41 -2.25
C LEU A 5 -13.97 15.43 -1.06
N PHE A 6 -15.14 15.28 -0.45
CA PHE A 6 -15.40 14.37 0.68
C PHE A 6 -16.48 13.33 0.36
N SER A 7 -16.60 12.93 -0.91
CA SER A 7 -17.39 11.72 -1.19
C SER A 7 -16.76 10.53 -0.45
N ARG A 8 -17.58 9.76 0.29
CA ARG A 8 -17.10 8.63 1.12
C ARG A 8 -16.31 7.59 0.31
N GLU A 9 -16.56 7.51 -0.99
CA GLU A 9 -15.84 6.63 -1.91
C GLU A 9 -14.41 7.09 -2.19
N LEU A 10 -14.19 8.40 -2.42
CA LEU A 10 -12.85 8.94 -2.65
C LEU A 10 -11.97 8.83 -1.40
N LEU A 11 -12.56 9.05 -0.21
CA LEU A 11 -11.86 8.89 1.07
C LEU A 11 -11.47 7.43 1.37
N ARG A 12 -12.17 6.44 0.79
CA ARG A 12 -11.82 5.02 0.88
C ARG A 12 -10.77 4.60 -0.16
N ASN A 13 -10.48 5.43 -1.16
CA ASN A 13 -9.46 5.16 -2.16
C ASN A 13 -8.06 5.26 -1.54
N SER A 14 -7.34 4.15 -1.54
CA SER A 14 -5.99 4.06 -0.97
C SER A 14 -4.97 4.95 -1.71
N GLU A 15 -5.18 5.24 -2.99
CA GLU A 15 -4.33 6.16 -3.76
C GLU A 15 -4.53 7.61 -3.31
N TYR A 16 -5.77 8.00 -3.02
CA TYR A 16 -6.09 9.34 -2.53
C TYR A 16 -5.50 9.59 -1.15
N GLN A 17 -5.63 8.62 -0.23
CA GLN A 17 -4.99 8.67 1.09
C GLN A 17 -3.46 8.79 0.98
N SER A 18 -2.85 8.03 0.06
CA SER A 18 -1.41 8.14 -0.21
C SER A 18 -0.99 9.51 -0.69
N ALA A 19 -1.77 10.13 -1.57
CA ALA A 19 -1.42 11.40 -2.16
C ALA A 19 -1.35 12.50 -1.08
N TRP A 20 -2.26 12.47 -0.09
CA TRP A 20 -2.19 13.35 1.06
C TRP A 20 -0.97 13.11 1.95
N VAL A 21 -0.66 11.84 2.25
CA VAL A 21 0.55 11.50 3.02
C VAL A 21 1.81 11.98 2.29
N ARG A 22 1.87 11.82 0.96
CA ARG A 22 2.95 12.33 0.14
C ARG A 22 3.09 13.85 0.24
N LEU A 23 1.99 14.59 0.09
CA LEU A 23 2.01 16.06 0.20
C LEU A 23 2.46 16.50 1.60
N ALA A 24 2.05 15.80 2.65
CA ALA A 24 2.51 16.06 4.02
C ALA A 24 4.01 15.80 4.19
N ILE A 25 4.51 14.65 3.71
CA ILE A 25 5.95 14.33 3.69
C ILE A 25 6.71 15.38 2.90
N TRP A 26 6.20 15.81 1.75
CA TRP A 26 6.85 16.81 0.91
C TRP A 26 6.89 18.17 1.60
N GLY A 27 5.79 18.62 2.19
CA GLY A 27 5.75 19.87 2.97
C GLY A 27 6.71 19.83 4.17
N PHE A 28 6.81 18.70 4.87
CA PHE A 28 7.81 18.50 5.90
C PHE A 28 9.23 18.57 5.34
N SER A 29 9.49 17.96 4.18
CA SER A 29 10.80 17.96 3.52
C SER A 29 11.24 19.38 3.13
N VAL A 30 10.32 20.19 2.60
CA VAL A 30 10.53 21.64 2.34
C VAL A 30 10.96 22.33 3.63
N GLY A 31 10.15 22.21 4.69
CA GLY A 31 10.46 22.86 5.96
C GLY A 31 11.78 22.40 6.57
N TYR A 32 12.07 21.10 6.52
CA TYR A 32 13.27 20.50 7.10
C TYR A 32 14.56 20.93 6.39
N ILE A 33 14.61 20.82 5.05
CA ILE A 33 15.78 21.29 4.28
C ILE A 33 15.88 22.81 4.35
N GLY A 34 14.75 23.52 4.26
CA GLY A 34 14.73 24.99 4.33
C GLY A 34 15.23 25.53 5.68
N LEU A 35 14.84 24.91 6.79
CA LEU A 35 15.38 25.25 8.12
C LEU A 35 16.86 24.90 8.22
N GLY A 36 17.26 23.72 7.76
CA GLY A 36 18.68 23.33 7.76
C GLY A 36 19.55 24.24 6.90
N ALA A 37 19.05 24.73 5.77
CA ALA A 37 19.74 25.71 4.95
C ALA A 37 19.79 27.09 5.64
N TRP A 38 18.73 27.49 6.34
CA TRP A 38 18.70 28.76 7.08
C TRP A 38 19.66 28.78 8.29
N THR A 39 19.92 27.62 8.90
CA THR A 39 20.86 27.47 10.02
C THR A 39 22.28 27.11 9.56
N ASP A 40 22.59 27.19 8.26
CA ASP A 40 23.86 26.76 7.65
C ASP A 40 24.25 25.29 7.94
N TYR A 41 23.26 24.44 8.28
CA TYR A 41 23.46 23.01 8.48
C TYR A 41 23.60 22.28 7.13
N TYR A 42 22.73 22.61 6.17
CA TYR A 42 22.85 22.12 4.80
C TYR A 42 23.34 23.23 3.88
N VAL A 43 24.41 22.95 3.12
CA VAL A 43 24.88 23.85 2.06
C VAL A 43 24.09 23.59 0.79
N VAL A 44 22.99 24.32 0.62
CA VAL A 44 22.07 24.14 -0.51
C VAL A 44 22.01 25.40 -1.38
N ASP A 45 22.13 25.22 -2.69
CA ASP A 45 21.86 26.31 -3.63
C ASP A 45 20.37 26.67 -3.61
N VAL A 46 20.07 27.94 -3.32
CA VAL A 46 18.70 28.45 -3.16
C VAL A 46 17.89 28.28 -4.46
N GLY A 47 18.52 28.44 -5.63
CA GLY A 47 17.89 28.24 -6.92
C GLY A 47 17.49 26.78 -7.13
N GLN A 48 18.43 25.85 -6.91
CA GLN A 48 18.18 24.41 -7.00
C GLN A 48 17.12 23.96 -6.00
N TYR A 49 17.13 24.48 -4.78
CA TYR A 49 16.13 24.21 -3.76
C TYR A 49 14.72 24.58 -4.23
N TYR A 50 14.49 25.81 -4.69
CA TYR A 50 13.16 26.24 -5.14
C TYR A 50 12.71 25.53 -6.42
N LEU A 51 13.62 25.28 -7.36
CA LEU A 51 13.31 24.53 -8.57
C LEU A 51 12.91 23.09 -8.25
N PHE A 52 13.67 22.43 -7.38
CA PHE A 52 13.39 21.06 -6.95
C PHE A 52 12.04 20.93 -6.26
N PHE A 53 11.81 21.73 -5.21
CA PHE A 53 10.56 21.67 -4.45
C PHE A 53 9.36 22.16 -5.27
N GLY A 54 9.55 23.19 -6.10
CA GLY A 54 8.55 23.73 -7.02
C GLY A 54 8.14 22.76 -8.13
N PHE A 55 9.09 22.03 -8.71
CA PHE A 55 8.78 21.02 -9.71
C PHE A 55 7.98 19.86 -9.13
N PHE A 56 8.44 19.28 -8.01
CA PHE A 56 7.77 18.11 -7.43
C PHE A 56 6.44 18.42 -6.75
N ILE A 57 6.23 19.62 -6.21
CA ILE A 57 4.89 20.01 -5.72
C ILE A 57 3.89 20.04 -6.89
N LEU A 58 4.28 20.53 -8.06
CA LEU A 58 3.42 20.51 -9.26
C LEU A 58 3.16 19.07 -9.73
N VAL A 59 4.17 18.20 -9.74
CA VAL A 59 4.00 16.77 -10.06
C VAL A 59 3.03 16.10 -9.08
N PHE A 60 3.17 16.34 -7.77
CA PHE A 60 2.34 15.69 -6.76
C PHE A 60 0.90 16.22 -6.74
N LEU A 61 0.71 17.53 -6.97
CA LEU A 61 -0.61 18.10 -7.19
C LEU A 61 -1.24 17.57 -8.48
N GLY A 62 -0.48 17.44 -9.56
CA GLY A 62 -0.93 16.82 -10.81
C GLY A 62 -1.38 15.36 -10.63
N LEU A 63 -0.64 14.58 -9.83
CA LEU A 63 -1.04 13.21 -9.46
C LEU A 63 -2.31 13.18 -8.60
N LEU A 64 -2.45 14.08 -7.63
CA LEU A 64 -3.67 14.22 -6.81
C LEU A 64 -4.88 14.57 -7.69
N VAL A 65 -4.72 15.53 -8.59
CA VAL A 65 -5.76 15.94 -9.56
C VAL A 65 -6.11 14.77 -10.48
N SER A 66 -5.13 14.01 -10.97
CA SER A 66 -5.36 12.81 -11.77
C SER A 66 -6.16 11.75 -11.02
N ILE A 67 -5.91 11.54 -9.72
CA ILE A 67 -6.68 10.60 -8.88
C ILE A 67 -8.13 11.08 -8.74
N TYR A 68 -8.34 12.40 -8.59
CA TYR A 68 -9.67 12.98 -8.44
C TYR A 68 -10.52 12.82 -9.70
N TYR A 69 -9.96 13.07 -10.89
CA TYR A 69 -10.71 13.01 -12.15
C TYR A 69 -10.80 11.60 -12.75
N VAL A 70 -9.75 10.78 -12.61
CA VAL A 70 -9.70 9.41 -13.17
C VAL A 70 -9.25 8.44 -12.07
N PRO A 71 -10.15 7.96 -11.21
CA PRO A 71 -9.77 7.16 -10.05
C PRO A 71 -9.09 5.83 -10.40
N GLU A 72 -9.46 5.19 -11.52
CA GLU A 72 -8.97 3.86 -11.91
C GLU A 72 -8.00 3.90 -13.09
N MET A 73 -6.76 4.35 -12.85
CA MET A 73 -5.70 4.34 -13.87
C MET A 73 -4.48 3.53 -13.41
N PRO A 74 -4.30 2.27 -13.85
CA PRO A 74 -3.20 1.43 -13.37
C PRO A 74 -1.82 1.96 -13.75
N ALA A 75 -1.69 2.64 -14.91
CA ALA A 75 -0.44 3.24 -15.37
C ALA A 75 0.07 4.34 -14.42
N ARG A 76 -0.85 5.10 -13.79
CA ARG A 76 -0.50 6.15 -12.81
C ARG A 76 0.35 5.60 -11.68
N ARG A 77 0.08 4.37 -11.22
CA ARG A 77 0.76 3.75 -10.08
C ARG A 77 2.27 3.65 -10.34
N TYR A 78 2.67 3.31 -11.56
CA TYR A 78 4.07 3.24 -11.95
C TYR A 78 4.72 4.62 -12.02
N VAL A 79 4.05 5.60 -12.64
CA VAL A 79 4.52 6.99 -12.66
C VAL A 79 4.73 7.50 -11.24
N THR A 80 3.78 7.20 -10.36
CA THR A 80 3.81 7.59 -8.95
C THR A 80 5.00 6.98 -8.20
N VAL A 81 5.27 5.68 -8.38
CA VAL A 81 6.45 5.01 -7.78
C VAL A 81 7.74 5.69 -8.25
N VAL A 82 7.87 5.92 -9.54
CA VAL A 82 9.07 6.55 -10.13
C VAL A 82 9.24 7.95 -9.57
N SER A 83 8.17 8.77 -9.58
CA SER A 83 8.22 10.13 -9.02
C SER A 83 8.61 10.14 -7.55
N ASP A 84 8.08 9.24 -6.72
CA ASP A 84 8.41 9.19 -5.28
C ASP A 84 9.87 8.79 -5.04
N ILE A 85 10.38 7.80 -5.77
CA ILE A 85 11.78 7.36 -5.67
C ILE A 85 12.72 8.48 -6.14
N VAL A 86 12.44 9.10 -7.29
CA VAL A 86 13.27 10.18 -7.83
C VAL A 86 13.24 11.39 -6.90
N ALA A 87 12.07 11.77 -6.37
CA ALA A 87 11.95 12.86 -5.41
C ALA A 87 12.78 12.60 -4.14
N GLY A 88 12.66 11.42 -3.54
CA GLY A 88 13.44 11.06 -2.35
C GLY A 88 14.95 11.03 -2.62
N SER A 89 15.36 10.51 -3.79
CA SER A 89 16.78 10.42 -4.18
C SER A 89 17.41 11.79 -4.41
N LEU A 90 16.69 12.66 -5.11
CA LEU A 90 17.15 14.02 -5.37
C LEU A 90 17.13 14.87 -4.09
N ALA A 91 16.28 14.58 -3.11
CA ALA A 91 16.35 15.22 -1.79
C ALA A 91 17.66 14.88 -1.07
N ILE A 92 18.11 13.62 -1.16
CA ILE A 92 19.43 13.20 -0.63
C ILE A 92 20.55 13.94 -1.37
N PHE A 93 20.48 13.99 -2.70
CA PHE A 93 21.45 14.70 -3.52
C PHE A 93 21.53 16.19 -3.18
N LEU A 94 20.38 16.83 -2.94
CA LEU A 94 20.29 18.24 -2.58
C LEU A 94 20.93 18.54 -1.21
N THR A 95 20.85 17.61 -0.26
CA THR A 95 21.49 17.77 1.05
C THR A 95 23.01 17.57 1.01
N ASN A 96 23.55 16.94 -0.04
CA ASN A 96 24.97 16.62 -0.20
C ASN A 96 25.61 15.97 1.05
N GLU A 97 24.81 15.22 1.82
CA GLU A 97 25.23 14.54 3.03
C GLU A 97 24.99 13.04 2.91
N ALA A 98 25.99 12.28 3.36
CA ALA A 98 26.03 10.83 3.38
C ALA A 98 24.89 10.17 4.15
N ILE A 99 24.48 10.78 5.27
CA ILE A 99 23.48 10.24 6.20
C ILE A 99 22.23 11.14 6.16
N SER A 100 21.78 11.43 4.95
CA SER A 100 20.57 12.19 4.76
C SER A 100 19.34 11.43 5.30
N PRO A 101 18.52 12.02 6.18
CA PRO A 101 17.33 11.36 6.74
C PRO A 101 16.30 11.02 5.67
N PHE A 102 16.42 11.59 4.46
CA PHE A 102 15.57 11.29 3.31
C PHE A 102 15.68 9.84 2.82
N TYR A 103 16.70 9.09 3.24
CA TYR A 103 16.72 7.63 3.06
C TYR A 103 15.48 6.95 3.66
N LEU A 104 14.92 7.47 4.77
CA LEU A 104 13.71 6.93 5.40
C LEU A 104 12.49 6.98 4.47
N LEU A 105 12.50 7.83 3.43
CA LEU A 105 11.43 7.87 2.44
C LEU A 105 11.33 6.56 1.65
N TYR A 106 12.44 5.85 1.42
CA TYR A 106 12.41 4.53 0.80
C TYR A 106 11.62 3.51 1.62
N ILE A 107 11.74 3.57 2.95
CA ILE A 107 11.00 2.69 3.85
C ILE A 107 9.50 2.96 3.71
N TRP A 108 9.12 4.24 3.75
CA TRP A 108 7.73 4.63 3.53
C TRP A 108 7.24 4.16 2.15
N ILE A 109 8.01 4.38 1.07
CA ILE A 109 7.70 3.88 -0.27
C ILE A 109 7.40 2.38 -0.22
N PHE A 110 8.31 1.54 0.27
CA PHE A 110 8.09 0.09 0.30
C PHE A 110 6.84 -0.31 1.09
N VAL A 111 6.66 0.21 2.31
CA VAL A 111 5.48 -0.05 3.13
C VAL A 111 4.21 0.31 2.36
N SER A 112 4.18 1.49 1.75
CA SER A 112 3.00 2.02 1.11
C SER A 112 2.66 1.30 -0.20
N TYR A 113 3.65 1.00 -1.04
CA TYR A 113 3.43 0.30 -2.31
C TYR A 113 3.15 -1.19 -2.12
N GLY A 114 3.85 -1.83 -1.17
CA GLY A 114 3.64 -3.24 -0.83
C GLY A 114 2.24 -3.51 -0.30
N THR A 115 1.76 -2.70 0.63
CA THR A 115 0.42 -2.88 1.22
C THR A 115 -0.72 -2.51 0.27
N ARG A 116 -0.55 -1.48 -0.57
CA ARG A 116 -1.65 -0.98 -1.42
C ARG A 116 -1.77 -1.65 -2.77
N TYR A 117 -0.66 -1.97 -3.43
CA TYR A 117 -0.66 -2.48 -4.79
C TYR A 117 -0.07 -3.88 -4.92
N GLY A 118 0.39 -4.44 -3.79
CA GLY A 118 0.84 -5.80 -3.69
C GLY A 118 2.20 -6.06 -4.33
N LYS A 119 2.44 -7.35 -4.59
CA LYS A 119 3.78 -7.89 -4.81
C LYS A 119 4.46 -7.44 -6.11
N ARG A 120 3.71 -7.05 -7.15
CA ARG A 120 4.28 -6.64 -8.45
C ARG A 120 4.95 -5.26 -8.36
N LEU A 121 4.22 -4.28 -7.84
CA LEU A 121 4.71 -2.91 -7.69
C LEU A 121 5.80 -2.81 -6.62
N LEU A 122 5.73 -3.63 -5.56
CA LEU A 122 6.82 -3.72 -4.57
C LEU A 122 8.15 -4.16 -5.20
N LYS A 123 8.14 -5.14 -6.12
CA LYS A 123 9.35 -5.56 -6.85
C LYS A 123 9.91 -4.46 -7.74
N VAL A 124 9.04 -3.73 -8.44
CA VAL A 124 9.46 -2.62 -9.29
C VAL A 124 10.08 -1.52 -8.44
N ALA A 125 9.43 -1.14 -7.34
CA ALA A 125 9.96 -0.17 -6.40
C ALA A 125 11.30 -0.62 -5.81
N SER A 126 11.45 -1.88 -5.40
CA SER A 126 12.71 -2.36 -4.81
C SER A 126 13.88 -2.32 -5.80
N ILE A 127 13.67 -2.80 -7.04
CA ILE A 127 14.71 -2.80 -8.07
C ILE A 127 15.10 -1.36 -8.42
N LEU A 128 14.10 -0.49 -8.61
CA LEU A 128 14.35 0.90 -8.96
C LEU A 128 15.03 1.67 -7.82
N SER A 129 14.62 1.47 -6.56
CA SER A 129 15.24 2.11 -5.41
C SER A 129 16.71 1.71 -5.25
N VAL A 130 17.05 0.43 -5.40
CA VAL A 130 18.45 -0.02 -5.34
C VAL A 130 19.28 0.64 -6.45
N PHE A 131 18.74 0.68 -7.67
CA PHE A 131 19.42 1.30 -8.80
C PHE A 131 19.62 2.81 -8.59
N VAL A 132 18.56 3.55 -8.29
CA VAL A 132 18.63 5.01 -8.14
C VAL A 132 19.46 5.40 -6.92
N TYR A 133 19.34 4.67 -5.81
CA TYR A 133 20.17 4.93 -4.64
C TYR A 133 21.65 4.64 -4.90
N ASN A 134 21.97 3.59 -5.65
CA ASN A 134 23.35 3.33 -6.06
C ASN A 134 23.92 4.45 -6.95
N VAL A 135 23.11 5.03 -7.84
CA VAL A 135 23.49 6.22 -8.62
C VAL A 135 23.78 7.40 -7.68
N VAL A 136 22.98 7.63 -6.65
CA VAL A 136 23.23 8.68 -5.65
C VAL A 136 24.56 8.45 -4.92
N LEU A 137 24.84 7.22 -4.47
CA LEU A 137 26.09 6.88 -3.79
C LEU A 137 27.32 7.11 -4.66
N ILE A 138 27.24 6.82 -5.96
CA ILE A 138 28.32 7.08 -6.91
C ILE A 138 28.50 8.57 -7.14
N ALA A 139 27.40 9.31 -7.32
CA ALA A 139 27.43 10.74 -7.62
C ALA A 139 27.98 11.59 -6.46
N LEU A 140 27.77 11.14 -5.22
CA LEU A 140 28.24 11.80 -4.00
C LEU A 140 29.57 11.22 -3.47
N ASP A 141 30.17 10.27 -4.19
CA ASP A 141 31.41 9.54 -3.79
C ASP A 141 31.34 8.88 -2.39
N GLU A 142 30.14 8.45 -2.00
CA GLU A 142 29.86 7.86 -0.68
C GLU A 142 30.51 6.49 -0.49
N TRP A 143 30.86 5.82 -1.59
CA TRP A 143 31.61 4.58 -1.52
C TRP A 143 32.99 4.76 -0.89
N GLN A 144 33.61 5.93 -1.04
CA GLN A 144 34.92 6.24 -0.44
C GLN A 144 34.77 6.82 0.98
N GLN A 145 33.78 7.68 1.19
CA GLN A 145 33.62 8.40 2.46
C GLN A 145 32.91 7.57 3.54
N HIS A 146 31.85 6.83 3.19
CA HIS A 146 30.96 6.14 4.12
C HIS A 146 30.61 4.72 3.62
N THR A 147 31.64 3.92 3.34
CA THR A 147 31.48 2.59 2.73
C THR A 147 30.55 1.67 3.53
N PHE A 148 30.64 1.69 4.87
CA PHE A 148 29.85 0.81 5.73
C PHE A 148 28.38 1.19 5.74
N GLU A 149 28.08 2.49 5.81
CA GLU A 149 26.73 3.05 5.77
C GLU A 149 26.09 2.80 4.40
N ALA A 150 26.83 3.04 3.31
CA ALA A 150 26.40 2.77 1.95
C ALA A 150 26.02 1.28 1.76
N PHE A 151 26.86 0.36 2.24
CA PHE A 151 26.57 -1.06 2.22
C PHE A 151 25.33 -1.41 3.06
N PHE A 152 25.23 -0.87 4.26
CA PHE A 152 24.11 -1.13 5.16
C PHE A 152 22.77 -0.64 4.57
N PHE A 153 22.74 0.56 3.99
CA PHE A 153 21.55 1.10 3.34
C PHE A 153 21.17 0.30 2.10
N LEU A 154 22.13 -0.10 1.25
CA LEU A 154 21.83 -0.99 0.11
C LEU A 154 21.29 -2.34 0.56
N LEU A 155 21.88 -2.94 1.59
CA LEU A 155 21.39 -4.19 2.18
C LEU A 155 19.96 -4.01 2.69
N LEU A 156 19.66 -2.90 3.37
CA LEU A 156 18.34 -2.59 3.89
C LEU A 156 17.31 -2.39 2.76
N LEU A 157 17.70 -1.76 1.64
CA LEU A 157 16.86 -1.63 0.43
C LEU A 157 16.53 -2.98 -0.22
N VAL A 158 17.29 -4.04 0.05
CA VAL A 158 17.01 -5.40 -0.43
C VAL A 158 16.22 -6.19 0.62
N VAL A 159 16.66 -6.17 1.87
CA VAL A 159 16.09 -6.98 2.96
C VAL A 159 14.67 -6.55 3.31
N LEU A 160 14.38 -5.25 3.40
CA LEU A 160 13.04 -4.75 3.74
C LEU A 160 11.96 -5.19 2.74
N PRO A 161 12.07 -4.93 1.42
CA PRO A 161 11.06 -5.36 0.49
C PRO A 161 11.01 -6.89 0.35
N MET A 162 12.13 -7.60 0.56
CA MET A 162 12.12 -9.07 0.59
C MET A 162 11.29 -9.62 1.76
N TYR A 163 11.46 -9.06 2.96
CA TYR A 163 10.67 -9.41 4.13
C TYR A 163 9.18 -9.08 3.91
N GLN A 164 8.87 -7.88 3.43
CA GLN A 164 7.50 -7.48 3.09
C GLN A 164 6.87 -8.39 2.03
N TYR A 165 7.64 -8.78 1.01
CA TYR A 165 7.17 -9.71 -0.02
C TYR A 165 6.77 -11.06 0.57
N SER A 166 7.59 -11.60 1.49
CA SER A 166 7.29 -12.84 2.20
C SER A 166 6.02 -12.73 3.05
N LEU A 167 5.86 -11.63 3.79
CA LEU A 167 4.64 -11.38 4.57
C LEU A 167 3.39 -11.29 3.68
N LEU A 168 3.45 -10.52 2.60
CA LEU A 168 2.34 -10.39 1.65
C LEU A 168 1.96 -11.73 1.03
N ARG A 169 2.95 -12.60 0.76
CA ARG A 169 2.69 -13.96 0.27
C ARG A 169 1.97 -14.81 1.31
N LYS A 170 2.45 -14.85 2.56
CA LYS A 170 1.81 -15.61 3.63
C LYS A 170 0.38 -15.13 3.92
N LEU A 171 0.17 -13.82 3.91
CA LEU A 171 -1.17 -13.23 4.08
C LEU A 171 -2.11 -13.64 2.94
N HIS A 172 -1.62 -13.71 1.70
CA HIS A 172 -2.41 -14.15 0.57
C HIS A 172 -2.79 -15.63 0.67
N GLU A 173 -1.84 -16.50 1.03
CA GLU A 173 -2.06 -17.93 1.22
C GLU A 173 -3.07 -18.21 2.35
N ALA A 174 -2.89 -17.58 3.52
CA ALA A 174 -3.82 -17.71 4.64
C ALA A 174 -5.24 -17.21 4.31
N ARG A 175 -5.34 -16.12 3.55
CA ARG A 175 -6.63 -15.61 3.07
C ARG A 175 -7.32 -16.62 2.14
N GLN A 176 -6.58 -17.22 1.21
CA GLN A 176 -7.13 -18.22 0.29
C GLN A 176 -7.64 -19.46 1.04
N GLU A 177 -6.90 -19.93 2.04
CA GLU A 177 -7.32 -21.05 2.90
C GLU A 177 -8.62 -20.72 3.65
N ALA A 178 -8.71 -19.54 4.26
CA ALA A 178 -9.92 -19.10 4.96
C ALA A 178 -11.13 -18.96 4.01
N GLU A 179 -10.94 -18.43 2.79
CA GLU A 179 -11.99 -18.33 1.79
C GLU A 179 -12.48 -19.72 1.33
N GLN A 180 -11.56 -20.68 1.14
CA GLN A 180 -11.90 -22.07 0.80
C GLN A 180 -12.68 -22.77 1.92
N ALA A 181 -12.23 -22.63 3.17
CA ALA A 181 -12.94 -23.20 4.33
C ALA A 181 -14.34 -22.62 4.49
N ASN A 182 -14.49 -21.30 4.33
CA ASN A 182 -15.80 -20.63 4.37
C ASN A 182 -16.73 -21.13 3.26
N LYS A 183 -16.20 -21.31 2.04
CA LYS A 183 -16.98 -21.85 0.93
C LYS A 183 -17.45 -23.28 1.21
N ALA A 184 -16.54 -24.16 1.64
CA ALA A 184 -16.89 -25.55 1.98
C ALA A 184 -17.93 -25.64 3.10
N ARG A 185 -17.82 -24.76 4.11
CA ARG A 185 -18.83 -24.65 5.18
C ARG A 185 -20.19 -24.21 4.63
N GLY A 186 -20.23 -23.23 3.72
CA GLY A 186 -21.45 -22.79 3.05
C GLY A 186 -22.10 -23.92 2.26
N ASP A 187 -21.30 -24.64 1.46
CA ASP A 187 -21.76 -25.75 0.63
C ASP A 187 -22.29 -26.91 1.49
N PHE A 188 -21.62 -27.23 2.60
CA PHE A 188 -22.07 -28.23 3.57
C PHE A 188 -23.42 -27.83 4.21
N LEU A 189 -23.53 -26.59 4.71
CA LEU A 189 -24.77 -26.12 5.34
C LEU A 189 -25.94 -26.08 4.35
N ALA A 190 -25.70 -25.67 3.11
CA ALA A 190 -26.70 -25.69 2.06
C ALA A 190 -27.17 -27.13 1.77
N THR A 191 -26.22 -28.06 1.60
CA THR A 191 -26.52 -29.48 1.37
C THR A 191 -27.32 -30.08 2.52
N MET A 192 -26.87 -29.89 3.76
CA MET A 192 -27.57 -30.39 4.95
C MET A 192 -28.99 -29.81 5.07
N THR A 193 -29.19 -28.54 4.71
CA THR A 193 -30.53 -27.92 4.71
C THR A 193 -31.45 -28.58 3.69
N HIS A 194 -30.94 -28.88 2.49
CA HIS A 194 -31.70 -29.59 1.47
C HIS A 194 -32.04 -31.02 1.90
N GLU A 195 -31.07 -31.75 2.46
CA GLU A 195 -31.25 -33.13 2.91
C GLU A 195 -32.17 -33.24 4.14
N LEU A 196 -32.18 -32.25 5.05
CA LEU A 196 -33.07 -32.23 6.21
C LEU A 196 -34.50 -31.83 5.84
N ARG A 197 -34.70 -31.02 4.79
CA ARG A 197 -36.04 -30.58 4.36
C ARG A 197 -36.93 -31.75 3.96
N THR A 198 -36.37 -32.74 3.25
CA THR A 198 -37.11 -33.92 2.76
C THR A 198 -37.71 -34.79 3.86
N PRO A 199 -36.93 -35.30 4.86
CA PRO A 199 -37.50 -36.07 5.96
C PRO A 199 -38.42 -35.23 6.85
N LEU A 200 -38.13 -33.92 7.05
CA LEU A 200 -39.00 -33.05 7.83
C LEU A 200 -40.40 -32.90 7.20
N ILE A 201 -40.47 -32.77 5.87
CA ILE A 201 -41.74 -32.80 5.13
C ILE A 201 -42.46 -34.13 5.35
N GLY A 202 -41.73 -35.25 5.34
CA GLY A 202 -42.28 -36.58 5.63
C GLY A 202 -42.90 -36.70 7.03
N VAL A 203 -42.18 -36.24 8.07
CA VAL A 203 -42.66 -36.26 9.46
C VAL A 203 -43.91 -35.37 9.64
N ILE A 204 -43.90 -34.16 9.06
CA ILE A 204 -45.05 -33.25 9.11
C ILE A 204 -46.26 -33.86 8.37
N GLY A 205 -46.03 -34.50 7.23
CA GLY A 205 -47.08 -35.21 6.48
C GLY A 205 -47.72 -36.32 7.31
N MET A 206 -46.89 -37.17 7.94
CA MET A 206 -47.37 -38.26 8.80
C MET A 206 -48.13 -37.74 10.03
N SER A 207 -47.63 -36.67 10.66
CA SER A 207 -48.29 -36.01 11.79
C SER A 207 -49.69 -35.48 11.42
N ARG A 208 -49.83 -34.83 10.25
CA ARG A 208 -51.13 -34.36 9.75
C ARG A 208 -52.10 -35.51 9.49
N LEU A 209 -51.62 -36.62 8.93
CA LEU A 209 -52.46 -37.81 8.70
C LEU A 209 -52.98 -38.36 10.04
N MET A 210 -52.11 -38.52 11.04
CA MET A 210 -52.51 -38.98 12.38
C MET A 210 -53.55 -38.05 13.04
N GLN A 211 -53.41 -36.72 12.89
CA GLN A 211 -54.40 -35.77 13.39
C GLN A 211 -55.76 -35.85 12.67
N SER A 212 -55.78 -36.29 11.41
CA SER A 212 -57.01 -36.41 10.62
C SER A 212 -57.77 -37.74 10.83
N THR A 213 -57.20 -38.68 11.58
CA THR A 213 -57.76 -40.02 11.83
C THR A 213 -58.11 -40.23 13.31
N ARG A 214 -59.08 -41.11 13.64
CA ARG A 214 -59.36 -41.51 15.04
C ARG A 214 -58.19 -42.37 15.56
N LEU A 215 -57.38 -41.81 16.45
CA LEU A 215 -56.26 -42.50 17.11
C LEU A 215 -56.78 -43.45 18.19
N ASP A 216 -56.27 -44.69 18.19
CA ASP A 216 -56.53 -45.67 19.25
C ASP A 216 -55.77 -45.33 20.56
N SER A 217 -55.93 -46.15 21.60
CA SER A 217 -55.33 -45.92 22.92
C SER A 217 -53.82 -46.14 22.99
N GLU A 218 -53.20 -46.84 22.04
CA GLU A 218 -51.73 -46.96 21.92
C GLU A 218 -51.13 -45.80 21.11
N GLN A 219 -51.91 -45.19 20.21
CA GLN A 219 -51.49 -44.13 19.30
C GLN A 219 -51.63 -42.70 19.85
N ARG A 220 -52.18 -42.53 21.05
CA ARG A 220 -52.45 -41.23 21.68
C ARG A 220 -51.42 -40.89 22.75
#